data_AF-A0A497FLD8-F1
#
_entry.id   AF-A0A497FLD8-F1
#
_cell.length_a   1.000
_cell.length_b   1.000
_cell.length_c   1.000
_cell.angle_alpha   90.00
_cell.angle_beta   90.00
_cell.angle_gamma   90.00
#
_symmetry.space_group_name_H-M   'P 1'
#
loop_
_entity.id
_entity.type
_entity.pdbx_description
1 polymer ?
#
loop_
_entity_poly.entity_id
_entity_poly.type
_entity_poly.pdbx_seq_one_letter_code
_entity_poly.pdbx_strand_id
1 'polypeptide(L)'
;MHVVSFALATAVSYVLGVVSSLIFPVLGAPGVSALYVAAAIYVPLGIWMGLWGALAGFISCFFLGLWPSGYTPIQAFVWALADFIEALIPALFFKLLKIDPDFTLKKPKYTKLMAVLIVFGALLLLLGVGVQVTLGQAFGEPFTTFYVYTVYIGSLLAALGIIVSIFIGDPKTWVTYAISGILLASLFSGLWGAGSLTLWNFPPPAPPEAFYVIFTGWVIGDIIVLATVGTAMLVTLTPLIKRTGLYVKGWWS
;
A
#
# COMPACT_ATOMS: atom_id res chain seq x y z
N MET A 1 -0.57 -20.99 12.00
CA MET A 1 -1.10 -20.27 10.83
C MET A 1 -0.49 -18.89 10.68
N HIS A 2 -0.56 -18.01 11.68
CA HIS A 2 -0.01 -16.63 11.58
C HIS A 2 1.44 -16.57 11.09
N VAL A 3 2.35 -17.39 11.61
CA VAL A 3 3.76 -17.41 11.17
C VAL A 3 3.92 -17.77 9.68
N VAL A 4 3.14 -18.74 9.19
CA VAL A 4 3.19 -19.16 7.78
C VAL A 4 2.66 -18.04 6.87
N SER A 5 1.53 -17.44 7.23
CA SER A 5 0.93 -16.34 6.47
C SER A 5 1.79 -15.08 6.51
N PHE A 6 2.41 -14.79 7.67
CA PHE A 6 3.39 -13.73 7.83
C PHE A 6 4.61 -13.97 6.91
N ALA A 7 5.18 -15.18 6.90
CA ALA A 7 6.34 -15.49 6.05
C ALA A 7 6.00 -15.37 4.56
N LEU A 8 4.83 -15.89 4.14
CA LEU A 8 4.36 -15.77 2.76
C LEU A 8 4.12 -14.30 2.38
N ALA A 9 3.43 -13.54 3.24
CA ALA A 9 3.18 -12.13 3.03
C ALA A 9 4.48 -11.34 2.90
N THR A 10 5.45 -11.59 3.78
CA THR A 10 6.78 -10.96 3.74
C THR A 10 7.47 -11.23 2.41
N ALA A 11 7.47 -12.48 1.95
CA ALA A 11 8.08 -12.85 0.67
C ALA A 11 7.39 -12.18 -0.53
N VAL A 12 6.05 -12.16 -0.54
CA VAL A 12 5.27 -11.51 -1.60
C VAL A 12 5.48 -10.00 -1.60
N SER A 13 5.40 -9.36 -0.43
CA SER A 13 5.65 -7.92 -0.28
C SER A 13 7.06 -7.54 -0.69
N TYR A 14 8.07 -8.36 -0.37
CA TYR A 14 9.45 -8.13 -0.82
C TYR A 14 9.54 -8.16 -2.34
N VAL A 15 9.03 -9.22 -2.98
CA VAL A 15 9.08 -9.34 -4.45
C VAL A 15 8.35 -8.17 -5.11
N LEU A 16 7.17 -7.80 -4.62
CA LEU A 16 6.42 -6.67 -5.15
C LEU A 16 7.13 -5.35 -4.91
N GLY A 17 7.80 -5.18 -3.77
CA GLY A 17 8.59 -3.98 -3.46
C GLY A 17 9.78 -3.82 -4.40
N VAL A 18 10.51 -4.91 -4.64
CA VAL A 18 11.59 -4.95 -5.64
C VAL A 18 11.06 -4.58 -7.02
N VAL A 19 10.01 -5.25 -7.49
CA VAL A 19 9.40 -5.00 -8.81
C VAL A 19 8.94 -3.55 -8.93
N SER A 20 8.24 -3.02 -7.93
CA SER A 20 7.79 -1.63 -7.88
C SER A 20 8.94 -0.63 -7.95
N SER A 21 9.97 -0.81 -7.12
CA SER A 21 11.13 0.10 -7.07
C SER A 21 11.95 0.13 -8.37
N LEU A 22 11.95 -0.97 -9.13
CA LEU A 22 12.64 -1.05 -10.41
C LEU A 22 11.83 -0.44 -11.57
N ILE A 23 10.50 -0.57 -11.52
CA ILE A 23 9.62 -0.14 -12.61
C ILE A 23 9.20 1.32 -12.46
N PHE A 24 8.93 1.75 -11.23
CA PHE A 24 8.43 3.08 -10.90
C PHE A 24 9.39 3.81 -9.95
N PRO A 25 10.70 3.92 -10.26
CA PRO A 25 11.66 4.50 -9.33
C PRO A 25 11.33 5.97 -9.06
N VAL A 26 11.46 6.40 -7.81
CA VAL A 26 11.56 7.82 -7.50
C VAL A 26 12.99 8.28 -7.74
N LEU A 27 13.14 9.32 -8.56
CA LEU A 27 14.44 9.86 -8.94
C LEU A 27 15.26 10.25 -7.71
N GLY A 28 16.50 9.76 -7.65
CA GLY A 28 17.44 10.08 -6.57
C GLY A 28 17.27 9.27 -5.28
N ALA A 29 16.36 8.29 -5.23
CA ALA A 29 16.14 7.45 -4.05
C ALA A 29 16.04 5.96 -4.42
N PRO A 30 17.17 5.21 -4.40
CA PRO A 30 17.18 3.77 -4.67
C PRO A 30 16.21 3.03 -3.76
N GLY A 31 15.39 2.13 -4.30
CA GLY A 31 14.42 1.37 -3.51
C GLY A 31 13.08 2.07 -3.28
N VAL A 32 12.98 3.38 -3.51
CA VAL A 32 11.72 4.13 -3.39
C VAL A 32 10.92 4.04 -4.68
N SER A 33 9.63 3.74 -4.56
CA SER A 33 8.72 3.62 -5.70
C SER A 33 7.64 4.69 -5.68
N ALA A 34 7.34 5.26 -6.85
CA ALA A 34 6.20 6.14 -7.08
C ALA A 34 4.86 5.38 -7.17
N LEU A 35 4.91 4.05 -7.28
CA LEU A 35 3.75 3.14 -7.16
C LEU A 35 4.21 1.89 -6.41
N TYR A 36 4.13 1.92 -5.08
CA TYR A 36 4.64 0.85 -4.23
C TYR A 36 3.59 -0.24 -3.95
N VAL A 37 3.47 -1.20 -4.87
CA VAL A 37 2.40 -2.23 -4.86
C VAL A 37 2.49 -3.15 -3.63
N ALA A 38 3.66 -3.26 -2.99
CA ALA A 38 3.83 -4.00 -1.75
C ALA A 38 2.92 -3.51 -0.61
N ALA A 39 2.65 -2.20 -0.54
CA ALA A 39 1.75 -1.59 0.45
C ALA A 39 0.34 -2.18 0.41
N ALA A 40 -0.17 -2.50 -0.78
CA ALA A 40 -1.47 -3.15 -0.94
C ALA A 40 -1.53 -4.56 -0.31
N ILE A 41 -0.40 -5.17 0.02
CA ILE A 41 -0.36 -6.48 0.69
C ILE A 41 -0.23 -6.31 2.21
N TYR A 42 0.84 -5.67 2.68
CA TYR A 42 1.13 -5.65 4.11
C TYR A 42 0.22 -4.70 4.90
N VAL A 43 -0.32 -3.64 4.29
CA VAL A 43 -1.24 -2.71 4.98
C VAL A 43 -2.59 -3.38 5.29
N PRO A 44 -3.29 -4.05 4.33
CA PRO A 44 -4.45 -4.87 4.66
C PRO A 44 -4.16 -5.96 5.68
N LEU A 45 -2.98 -6.59 5.61
CA LEU A 45 -2.56 -7.57 6.62
C LEU A 45 -2.34 -6.92 7.99
N GLY A 46 -1.92 -5.66 8.08
CA GLY A 46 -1.88 -4.92 9.35
C GLY A 46 -3.27 -4.84 9.99
N ILE A 47 -4.30 -4.53 9.19
CA ILE A 47 -5.70 -4.49 9.63
C ILE A 47 -6.16 -5.88 10.08
N TRP A 48 -5.88 -6.92 9.30
CA TRP A 48 -6.36 -8.29 9.58
C TRP A 48 -5.59 -9.00 10.68
N MET A 49 -4.26 -8.86 10.71
CA MET A 49 -3.35 -9.68 11.52
C MET A 49 -2.59 -8.87 12.59
N GLY A 50 -2.79 -7.56 12.69
CA GLY A 50 -2.11 -6.72 13.68
C GLY A 50 -0.60 -6.62 13.43
N LEU A 51 0.19 -6.89 14.47
CA LEU A 51 1.66 -6.74 14.39
C LEU A 51 2.30 -7.71 13.40
N TRP A 52 1.66 -8.84 13.09
CA TRP A 52 2.14 -9.73 12.03
C TRP A 52 2.14 -9.06 10.65
N GLY A 53 1.13 -8.24 10.33
CA GLY A 53 1.10 -7.49 9.08
C GLY A 53 2.12 -6.37 9.05
N ALA A 54 2.25 -5.63 10.16
CA ALA A 54 3.26 -4.57 10.29
C ALA A 54 4.69 -5.13 10.18
N LEU A 55 4.98 -6.26 10.82
CA LEU A 55 6.27 -6.93 10.67
C LEU A 55 6.51 -7.48 9.27
N ALA A 56 5.46 -7.91 8.55
CA ALA A 56 5.61 -8.34 7.17
C ALA A 56 6.13 -7.17 6.30
N GLY A 57 5.54 -5.98 6.44
CA GLY A 57 6.02 -4.76 5.78
C GLY A 57 7.45 -4.41 6.19
N PHE A 58 7.73 -4.40 7.50
CA PHE A 58 9.08 -4.14 8.02
C PHE A 58 10.13 -5.07 7.41
N ILE A 59 9.92 -6.38 7.47
CA ILE A 59 10.93 -7.36 7.06
C ILE A 59 11.06 -7.37 5.53
N SER A 60 9.97 -7.19 4.78
CA SER A 60 10.07 -7.04 3.33
C SER A 60 10.86 -5.80 2.94
N CYS A 61 10.62 -4.66 3.60
CA CYS A 61 11.29 -3.40 3.34
C CYS A 61 12.76 -3.45 3.75
N PHE A 62 13.08 -4.14 4.84
CA PHE A 62 14.45 -4.38 5.27
C PHE A 62 15.26 -5.10 4.18
N PHE A 63 14.71 -6.20 3.64
CA PHE A 63 15.38 -6.91 2.55
C PHE A 63 15.42 -6.11 1.25
N LEU A 64 14.38 -5.33 0.94
CA LEU A 64 14.37 -4.36 -0.17
C LEU A 64 15.50 -3.33 -0.03
N GLY A 65 15.71 -2.82 1.18
CA GLY A 65 16.79 -1.88 1.50
C GLY A 65 18.17 -2.50 1.26
N LEU A 66 18.38 -3.75 1.69
CA LEU A 66 19.62 -4.48 1.41
C LEU A 66 19.79 -4.74 -0.09
N TRP A 67 18.75 -5.24 -0.75
CA TRP A 67 18.76 -5.56 -2.17
C TRP A 67 17.38 -5.32 -2.82
N PRO A 68 17.32 -4.61 -3.96
CA PRO A 68 18.43 -4.09 -4.76
C PRO A 68 18.98 -2.73 -4.31
N SER A 69 18.45 -2.13 -3.24
CA SER A 69 18.73 -0.72 -2.92
C SER A 69 20.15 -0.45 -2.42
N GLY A 70 20.87 -1.49 -1.96
CA GLY A 70 22.29 -1.41 -1.59
C GLY A 70 22.57 -0.71 -0.26
N TYR A 71 21.56 -0.60 0.60
CA TYR A 71 21.72 -0.04 1.94
C TYR A 71 22.48 -1.00 2.86
N THR A 72 23.22 -0.46 3.80
CA THR A 72 23.78 -1.25 4.91
C THR A 72 22.65 -1.79 5.80
N PRO A 73 22.90 -2.85 6.59
CA PRO A 73 21.88 -3.39 7.50
C PRO A 73 21.27 -2.36 8.46
N ILE A 74 22.06 -1.42 8.97
CA ILE A 74 21.55 -0.39 9.88
C ILE A 74 20.59 0.56 9.16
N GLN A 75 20.95 0.96 7.95
CA GLN A 75 20.12 1.85 7.13
C GLN A 75 18.83 1.17 6.72
N ALA A 76 18.91 -0.06 6.21
CA ALA A 76 17.75 -0.86 5.89
C ALA A 76 16.82 -1.03 7.09
N PHE A 77 17.38 -1.25 8.29
CA PHE A 77 16.59 -1.37 9.52
C PHE A 77 15.83 -0.09 9.87
N VAL A 78 16.52 1.06 9.82
CA VAL A 78 15.90 2.37 10.11
C VAL A 78 14.86 2.72 9.06
N TRP A 79 15.19 2.55 7.78
CA TRP A 79 14.32 2.89 6.66
C TRP A 79 13.07 2.01 6.62
N ALA A 80 13.20 0.71 6.89
CA ALA A 80 12.10 -0.26 6.93
C ALA A 80 11.02 0.04 7.97
N LEU A 81 11.30 0.91 8.94
CA LEU A 81 10.26 1.42 9.84
C LEU A 81 9.18 2.20 9.09
N ALA A 82 9.43 2.70 7.87
CA ALA A 82 8.41 3.31 7.02
C ALA A 82 7.25 2.33 6.76
N ASP A 83 7.51 1.16 6.16
CA ASP A 83 6.49 0.14 5.87
C ASP A 83 5.86 -0.42 7.16
N PHE A 84 6.64 -0.52 8.24
CA PHE A 84 6.11 -0.89 9.55
C PHE A 84 5.06 0.11 10.04
N ILE A 85 5.39 1.41 10.02
CA ILE A 85 4.51 2.51 10.42
C ILE A 85 3.26 2.50 9.53
N GLU A 86 3.44 2.32 8.23
CA GLU A 86 2.36 2.33 7.25
C GLU A 86 1.28 1.28 7.54
N ALA A 87 1.67 0.04 7.85
CA ALA A 87 0.74 -1.02 8.25
C ALA A 87 0.25 -0.87 9.70
N LEU A 88 1.09 -0.33 10.59
CA LEU A 88 0.76 -0.18 11.99
C LEU A 88 -0.34 0.86 12.23
N ILE A 89 -0.33 1.97 11.49
CA ILE A 89 -1.31 3.06 11.67
C ILE A 89 -2.76 2.56 11.54
N PRO A 90 -3.19 1.92 10.44
CA PRO A 90 -4.55 1.43 10.36
C PRO A 90 -4.81 0.32 11.39
N ALA A 91 -3.83 -0.56 11.67
CA ALA A 91 -3.98 -1.57 12.71
C ALA A 91 -4.28 -0.95 14.08
N LEU A 92 -3.55 0.11 14.46
CA LEU A 92 -3.77 0.91 15.67
C LEU A 92 -5.18 1.47 15.70
N PHE A 93 -5.63 2.13 14.63
CA PHE A 93 -6.94 2.76 14.61
C PHE A 93 -8.07 1.74 14.73
N PHE A 94 -8.06 0.66 13.94
CA PHE A 94 -9.09 -0.38 14.02
C PHE A 94 -9.15 -1.03 15.41
N LYS A 95 -8.00 -1.27 16.05
CA LYS A 95 -7.94 -1.92 17.37
C LYS A 95 -8.29 -0.97 18.52
N LEU A 96 -7.73 0.23 18.54
CA LEU A 96 -7.97 1.22 19.60
C LEU A 96 -9.41 1.73 19.57
N LEU A 97 -9.97 1.96 18.38
CA LEU A 97 -11.37 2.37 18.21
C LEU A 97 -12.35 1.19 18.30
N LYS A 98 -11.83 -0.05 18.45
CA LYS A 98 -12.61 -1.29 18.51
C LYS A 98 -13.57 -1.44 17.33
N ILE A 99 -13.11 -1.05 16.15
CA ILE A 99 -13.87 -1.14 14.91
C ILE A 99 -13.61 -2.52 14.32
N ASP A 100 -14.67 -3.29 14.13
CA ASP A 100 -14.59 -4.57 13.44
C ASP A 100 -14.57 -4.31 11.92
N PRO A 101 -13.49 -4.64 11.17
CA PRO A 101 -13.43 -4.37 9.75
C PRO A 101 -14.56 -5.09 9.02
N ASP A 102 -15.47 -4.30 8.45
CA ASP A 102 -16.56 -4.77 7.60
C ASP A 102 -16.69 -3.88 6.36
N PHE A 103 -16.09 -4.35 5.27
CA PHE A 103 -16.13 -3.69 3.96
C PHE A 103 -17.30 -4.18 3.10
N THR A 104 -18.24 -4.96 3.67
CA THR A 104 -19.42 -5.41 2.95
C THR A 104 -20.44 -4.28 2.77
N LEU A 105 -21.29 -4.42 1.76
CA LEU A 105 -22.37 -3.49 1.51
C LEU A 105 -23.68 -4.06 2.04
N LYS A 106 -24.48 -3.20 2.67
CA LYS A 106 -25.76 -3.58 3.27
C LYS A 106 -26.83 -3.94 2.23
N LYS A 107 -26.64 -3.56 0.96
CA LYS A 107 -27.67 -3.65 -0.08
C LYS A 107 -27.12 -4.27 -1.37
N PRO A 108 -27.67 -5.42 -1.84
CA PRO A 108 -27.15 -6.17 -2.99
C PRO A 108 -27.02 -5.38 -4.30
N LYS A 109 -27.92 -4.42 -4.55
CA LYS A 109 -27.89 -3.62 -5.79
C LYS A 109 -26.63 -2.76 -5.91
N TYR A 110 -26.06 -2.34 -4.78
CA TYR A 110 -24.86 -1.51 -4.77
C TYR A 110 -23.57 -2.33 -4.81
N THR A 111 -23.65 -3.65 -4.55
CA THR A 111 -22.50 -4.56 -4.65
C THR A 111 -21.97 -4.60 -6.08
N LYS A 112 -22.87 -4.59 -7.08
CA LYS A 112 -22.49 -4.46 -8.49
C LYS A 112 -21.82 -3.12 -8.79
N LEU A 113 -22.34 -2.02 -8.24
CA LEU A 113 -21.76 -0.70 -8.40
C LEU A 113 -20.34 -0.62 -7.77
N MET A 114 -20.13 -1.21 -6.59
CA MET A 114 -18.80 -1.24 -5.97
C MET A 114 -17.79 -2.10 -6.71
N ALA A 115 -18.22 -3.23 -7.30
CA ALA A 115 -17.36 -4.00 -8.18
C ALA A 115 -16.88 -3.14 -9.37
N VAL A 116 -17.76 -2.33 -9.93
CA VAL A 116 -17.42 -1.39 -11.02
C VAL A 116 -16.53 -0.23 -10.56
N LEU A 117 -16.64 0.23 -9.32
CA LEU A 117 -15.82 1.36 -8.86
C LEU A 117 -14.45 0.92 -8.30
N ILE A 118 -14.45 0.01 -7.33
CA ILE A 118 -13.23 -0.36 -6.58
C ILE A 118 -12.46 -1.45 -7.32
N VAL A 119 -13.12 -2.55 -7.69
CA VAL A 119 -12.44 -3.69 -8.33
C VAL A 119 -12.00 -3.32 -9.74
N PHE A 120 -12.88 -2.70 -10.53
CA PHE A 120 -12.50 -2.24 -11.86
C PHE A 120 -11.44 -1.13 -11.80
N GLY A 121 -11.50 -0.23 -10.81
CA GLY A 121 -10.46 0.78 -10.60
C GLY A 121 -9.08 0.16 -10.36
N ALA A 122 -9.01 -0.87 -9.51
CA ALA A 122 -7.80 -1.65 -9.30
C ALA A 122 -7.35 -2.38 -10.57
N LEU A 123 -8.27 -2.99 -11.33
CA LEU A 123 -7.95 -3.67 -12.59
C LEU A 123 -7.41 -2.70 -13.65
N LEU A 124 -7.98 -1.49 -13.76
CA LEU A 124 -7.47 -0.47 -14.67
C LEU A 124 -6.07 -0.02 -14.27
N LEU A 125 -5.81 0.18 -12.98
CA LEU A 125 -4.47 0.50 -12.50
C LEU A 125 -3.48 -0.62 -12.84
N LEU A 126 -3.82 -1.88 -12.55
CA LEU A 126 -2.96 -3.02 -12.87
C LEU A 126 -2.73 -3.19 -14.38
N LEU A 127 -3.76 -2.94 -15.19
CA LEU A 127 -3.66 -2.95 -16.65
C LEU A 127 -2.73 -1.84 -17.15
N GLY A 128 -2.89 -0.61 -16.65
CA GLY A 128 -2.02 0.51 -16.97
C GLY A 128 -0.57 0.21 -16.63
N VAL A 129 -0.32 -0.26 -15.41
CA VAL A 129 1.00 -0.70 -14.94
C VAL A 129 1.56 -1.78 -15.86
N GLY A 130 0.78 -2.81 -16.20
CA GLY A 130 1.22 -3.88 -17.10
C GLY A 130 1.58 -3.36 -18.50
N VAL A 131 0.80 -2.44 -19.06
CA VAL A 131 1.09 -1.81 -20.36
C VAL A 131 2.34 -0.95 -20.29
N GLN A 132 2.54 -0.17 -19.23
CA GLN A 132 3.74 0.64 -19.06
C GLN A 132 5.00 -0.22 -19.04
N VAL A 133 4.96 -1.32 -18.29
CA VAL A 133 6.10 -2.25 -18.14
C VAL A 133 6.44 -2.96 -19.44
N THR A 134 5.42 -3.42 -20.17
CA THR A 134 5.63 -4.30 -21.32
C THR A 134 5.80 -3.53 -22.63
N LEU A 135 5.06 -2.44 -22.82
CA LEU A 135 5.00 -1.70 -24.07
C LEU A 135 5.48 -0.26 -23.91
N GLY A 136 5.13 0.42 -22.81
CA GLY A 136 5.52 1.81 -22.57
C GLY A 136 7.02 2.02 -22.49
N GLN A 137 7.74 1.18 -21.75
CA GLN A 137 9.20 1.26 -21.64
C GLN A 137 9.91 0.92 -22.96
N ALA A 138 9.35 0.04 -23.80
CA ALA A 138 9.98 -0.41 -25.04
C ALA A 138 9.67 0.49 -26.23
N PHE A 139 8.45 1.02 -26.32
CA PHE A 139 7.93 1.71 -27.51
C PHE A 139 7.50 3.16 -27.26
N GLY A 140 7.37 3.59 -26.00
CA GLY A 140 6.92 4.94 -25.65
C GLY A 140 5.45 5.19 -25.99
N GLU A 141 5.17 6.27 -26.73
CA GLU A 141 3.80 6.60 -27.12
C GLU A 141 3.23 5.62 -28.16
N PRO A 142 1.92 5.29 -28.12
CA PRO A 142 0.87 5.86 -27.26
C PRO A 142 0.70 5.16 -25.89
N PHE A 143 1.57 4.21 -25.56
CA PHE A 143 1.40 3.33 -24.39
C PHE A 143 1.62 4.06 -23.06
N THR A 144 2.56 5.01 -23.01
CA THR A 144 2.77 5.89 -21.84
C THR A 144 1.51 6.71 -21.55
N THR A 145 0.92 7.33 -22.58
CA THR A 145 -0.35 8.07 -22.42
C THR A 145 -1.48 7.15 -21.93
N PHE A 146 -1.60 5.94 -22.49
CA PHE A 146 -2.59 4.95 -22.03
C PHE A 146 -2.42 4.60 -20.55
N TYR A 147 -1.18 4.34 -20.11
CA TYR A 147 -0.85 4.09 -18.70
C TYR A 147 -1.30 5.24 -17.79
N VAL A 148 -0.97 6.49 -18.14
CA VAL A 148 -1.33 7.65 -17.33
C VAL A 148 -2.86 7.77 -17.18
N TYR A 149 -3.61 7.64 -18.27
CA TYR A 149 -5.08 7.71 -18.21
C TYR A 149 -5.69 6.58 -17.39
N THR A 150 -5.19 5.36 -17.54
CA THR A 150 -5.73 4.20 -16.79
C THR A 150 -5.44 4.30 -15.30
N VAL A 151 -4.27 4.80 -14.89
CA VAL A 151 -3.97 5.08 -13.48
C VAL A 151 -4.89 6.17 -12.91
N TYR A 152 -5.09 7.28 -13.61
CA TYR A 152 -5.95 8.37 -13.12
C TYR A 152 -7.42 7.97 -13.07
N ILE A 153 -7.94 7.32 -14.11
CA ILE A 153 -9.32 6.83 -14.13
C ILE A 153 -9.50 5.77 -13.04
N GLY A 154 -8.56 4.82 -12.91
CA GLY A 154 -8.63 3.78 -11.88
C GLY A 154 -8.63 4.36 -10.46
N SER A 155 -7.78 5.35 -10.21
CA SER A 155 -7.71 6.07 -8.93
C SER A 155 -9.00 6.85 -8.63
N LEU A 156 -9.55 7.53 -9.64
CA LEU A 156 -10.82 8.26 -9.50
C LEU A 156 -11.98 7.31 -9.18
N LEU A 157 -12.09 6.19 -9.90
CA LEU A 157 -13.12 5.18 -9.65
C LEU A 157 -13.00 4.60 -8.24
N ALA A 158 -11.79 4.30 -7.79
CA ALA A 158 -11.54 3.80 -6.45
C ALA A 158 -11.92 4.84 -5.38
N ALA A 159 -11.53 6.10 -5.56
CA ALA A 159 -11.91 7.20 -4.65
C ALA A 159 -13.43 7.37 -4.57
N LEU A 160 -14.12 7.37 -5.71
CA LEU A 160 -15.59 7.41 -5.75
C LEU A 160 -16.20 6.18 -5.07
N GLY A 161 -15.62 5.00 -5.28
CA GLY A 161 -16.03 3.76 -4.62
C GLY A 161 -15.93 3.84 -3.10
N ILE A 162 -14.82 4.37 -2.58
CA ILE A 162 -14.62 4.61 -1.14
C ILE A 162 -15.65 5.61 -0.62
N ILE A 163 -15.82 6.76 -1.29
CA ILE A 163 -16.76 7.82 -0.89
C ILE A 163 -18.18 7.27 -0.84
N VAL A 164 -18.63 6.60 -1.89
CA VAL A 164 -19.96 5.98 -1.93
C VAL A 164 -20.09 4.97 -0.78
N SER A 165 -19.08 4.14 -0.55
CA SER A 165 -19.10 3.12 0.50
C SER A 165 -19.22 3.68 1.92
N ILE A 166 -18.72 4.88 2.19
CA ILE A 166 -18.97 5.59 3.45
C ILE A 166 -20.48 5.76 3.69
N PHE A 167 -21.25 6.05 2.65
CA PHE A 167 -22.70 6.28 2.76
C PHE A 167 -23.54 5.01 2.71
N ILE A 168 -23.10 3.96 2.00
CA ILE A 168 -23.90 2.75 1.76
C ILE A 168 -23.45 1.50 2.55
N GLY A 169 -22.22 1.53 3.09
CA GLY A 169 -21.62 0.44 3.86
C GLY A 169 -21.66 0.69 5.38
N ASP A 170 -20.61 0.25 6.08
CA ASP A 170 -20.35 0.66 7.46
C ASP A 170 -19.47 1.93 7.50
N PRO A 171 -20.03 3.12 7.82
CA PRO A 171 -19.26 4.36 7.80
C PRO A 171 -18.06 4.33 8.73
N LYS A 172 -18.13 3.61 9.86
CA LYS A 172 -17.02 3.52 10.81
C LYS A 172 -15.81 2.82 10.18
N THR A 173 -16.01 1.68 9.55
CA THR A 173 -14.96 0.96 8.81
C THR A 173 -14.39 1.81 7.69
N TRP A 174 -15.26 2.36 6.83
CA TRP A 174 -14.81 3.07 5.64
C TRP A 174 -14.10 4.39 5.94
N VAL A 175 -14.61 5.19 6.88
CA VAL A 175 -13.94 6.43 7.31
C VAL A 175 -12.61 6.10 8.00
N THR A 176 -12.59 5.07 8.85
CA THR A 176 -11.36 4.66 9.54
C THR A 176 -10.32 4.21 8.53
N TYR A 177 -10.69 3.39 7.55
CA TYR A 177 -9.76 2.96 6.53
C TYR A 177 -9.29 4.10 5.64
N ALA A 178 -10.19 4.98 5.17
CA ALA A 178 -9.82 6.11 4.34
C ALA A 178 -8.83 7.05 5.05
N ILE A 179 -9.07 7.34 6.33
CA ILE A 179 -8.20 8.23 7.11
C ILE A 179 -6.92 7.50 7.51
N SER A 180 -7.03 6.38 8.23
CA SER A 180 -5.86 5.72 8.83
C SER A 180 -5.09 4.85 7.84
N GLY A 181 -5.78 4.10 6.97
CA GLY A 181 -5.19 3.11 6.09
C GLY A 181 -4.78 3.63 4.73
N ILE A 182 -5.24 4.81 4.31
CA ILE A 182 -4.81 5.46 3.05
C ILE A 182 -4.03 6.72 3.39
N LEU A 183 -4.66 7.72 4.01
CA LEU A 183 -4.05 9.05 4.14
C LEU A 183 -2.92 9.08 5.19
N LEU A 184 -3.21 8.67 6.43
CA LEU A 184 -2.23 8.76 7.52
C LEU A 184 -1.12 7.72 7.35
N ALA A 185 -1.45 6.49 6.93
CA ALA A 185 -0.48 5.47 6.59
C ALA A 185 0.59 6.03 5.63
N SER A 186 0.17 6.51 4.45
CA SER A 186 1.04 7.08 3.43
C SER A 186 1.80 8.31 3.93
N LEU A 187 1.14 9.20 4.69
CA LEU A 187 1.75 10.43 5.19
C LEU A 187 2.90 10.13 6.16
N PHE A 188 2.66 9.30 7.17
CA PHE A 188 3.65 9.03 8.21
C PHE A 188 4.75 8.08 7.72
N SER A 189 4.42 7.10 6.86
CA SER A 189 5.43 6.26 6.20
C SER A 189 6.34 7.11 5.31
N GLY A 190 5.75 7.98 4.48
CA GLY A 190 6.50 8.89 3.61
C GLY A 190 7.35 9.90 4.37
N LEU A 191 6.83 10.48 5.46
CA LEU A 191 7.62 11.38 6.33
C LEU A 191 8.84 10.66 6.91
N TRP A 192 8.66 9.44 7.41
CA TRP A 192 9.75 8.64 7.96
C TRP A 192 10.74 8.19 6.89
N GLY A 193 10.25 7.60 5.80
CA GLY A 193 11.05 7.10 4.69
C GLY A 193 11.87 8.20 4.01
N ALA A 194 11.22 9.30 3.61
CA ALA A 194 11.91 10.43 2.99
C ALA A 194 12.85 11.14 3.98
N GLY A 195 12.42 11.33 5.24
CA GLY A 195 13.23 11.98 6.26
C GLY A 195 14.49 11.20 6.61
N SER A 196 14.40 9.88 6.74
CA SER A 196 15.55 9.03 7.03
C SER A 196 16.58 8.98 5.91
N LEU A 197 16.13 9.04 4.65
CA LEU A 197 17.01 9.06 3.47
C LEU A 197 17.70 10.41 3.23
N THR A 198 17.10 11.53 3.65
CA THR A 198 17.57 12.88 3.30
C THR A 198 17.99 13.71 4.51
N LEU A 199 17.06 13.98 5.42
CA LEU A 199 17.26 14.93 6.53
C LEU A 199 18.12 14.34 7.65
N TRP A 200 17.99 13.05 7.91
CA TRP A 200 18.80 12.35 8.93
C TRP A 200 20.05 11.70 8.34
N ASN A 201 20.18 11.73 7.01
CA ASN A 201 21.41 11.49 6.28
C ASN A 201 22.08 10.14 6.59
N PHE A 202 21.27 9.10 6.84
CA PHE A 202 21.76 7.73 6.92
C PHE A 202 22.28 7.32 5.53
N PRO A 203 23.47 6.71 5.40
CA PRO A 203 24.00 6.44 4.07
C PRO A 203 23.13 5.46 3.21
N PRO A 204 23.31 5.35 1.88
CA PRO A 204 23.81 6.43 1.06
C PRO A 204 22.89 7.65 1.22
N PRO A 205 23.43 8.81 1.63
CA PRO A 205 22.60 9.95 1.92
C PRO A 205 22.06 10.53 0.62
N ALA A 206 20.74 10.70 0.53
CA ALA A 206 20.16 11.54 -0.51
C ALA A 206 20.29 13.01 -0.10
N PRO A 207 20.53 13.93 -1.06
CA PRO A 207 20.64 15.36 -0.75
C PRO A 207 19.35 15.86 -0.04
N PRO A 208 19.44 16.74 0.97
CA PRO A 208 18.27 17.30 1.66
C PRO A 208 17.22 17.89 0.72
N GLU A 209 17.65 18.43 -0.42
CA GLU A 209 16.80 18.99 -1.47
C GLU A 209 15.91 17.94 -2.15
N ALA A 210 16.29 16.66 -2.12
CA ALA A 210 15.49 15.56 -2.65
C ALA A 210 14.31 15.19 -1.76
N PHE A 211 14.24 15.70 -0.51
CA PHE A 211 13.17 15.35 0.44
C PHE A 211 11.79 15.49 -0.18
N TYR A 212 11.49 16.64 -0.80
CA TYR A 212 10.16 16.90 -1.34
C TYR A 212 9.81 15.99 -2.53
N VAL A 213 10.78 15.65 -3.38
CA VAL A 213 10.56 14.74 -4.51
C VAL A 213 10.28 13.32 -4.01
N ILE A 214 11.10 12.85 -3.06
CA ILE A 214 10.96 11.53 -2.45
C ILE A 214 9.63 11.44 -1.70
N PHE A 215 9.37 12.41 -0.82
CA PHE A 215 8.17 12.47 0.00
C PHE A 215 6.91 12.51 -0.85
N THR A 216 6.83 13.38 -1.87
CA THR A 216 5.62 13.50 -2.70
C THR A 216 5.40 12.27 -3.58
N GLY A 217 6.45 11.75 -4.22
CA GLY A 217 6.37 10.53 -5.02
C GLY A 217 5.91 9.33 -4.21
N TRP A 218 6.45 9.18 -3.00
CA TRP A 218 6.07 8.13 -2.06
C TRP A 218 4.61 8.28 -1.60
N VAL A 219 4.26 9.42 -0.99
CA VAL A 219 2.92 9.63 -0.41
C VAL A 219 1.82 9.50 -1.45
N ILE A 220 2.01 10.07 -2.65
CA ILE A 220 1.01 9.98 -3.72
C ILE A 220 0.92 8.54 -4.24
N GLY A 221 2.06 7.86 -4.39
CA GLY A 221 2.11 6.47 -4.82
C GLY A 221 1.35 5.53 -3.89
N ASP A 222 1.61 5.63 -2.59
CA ASP A 222 0.94 4.82 -1.57
C ASP A 222 -0.56 5.13 -1.52
N ILE A 223 -0.96 6.40 -1.59
CA ILE A 223 -2.38 6.79 -1.64
C ILE A 223 -3.06 6.11 -2.84
N ILE A 224 -2.45 6.14 -4.02
CA ILE A 224 -3.01 5.51 -5.22
C ILE A 224 -3.13 4.00 -5.01
N VAL A 225 -2.07 3.33 -4.57
CA VAL A 225 -2.03 1.87 -4.40
C VAL A 225 -3.02 1.40 -3.33
N LEU A 226 -3.05 2.08 -2.18
CA LEU A 226 -3.93 1.73 -1.07
C LEU A 226 -5.39 2.03 -1.38
N ALA A 227 -5.68 3.16 -2.05
CA ALA A 227 -7.03 3.49 -2.48
C ALA A 227 -7.56 2.50 -3.52
N THR A 228 -6.71 1.98 -4.40
CA THR A 228 -7.11 1.05 -5.47
C THR A 228 -6.99 -0.41 -5.05
N VAL A 229 -5.79 -0.98 -5.11
CA VAL A 229 -5.51 -2.40 -4.89
C VAL A 229 -5.72 -2.78 -3.44
N GLY A 230 -5.23 -1.97 -2.50
CA GLY A 230 -5.42 -2.21 -1.06
C GLY A 230 -6.90 -2.28 -0.67
N THR A 231 -7.70 -1.31 -1.14
CA THR A 231 -9.15 -1.31 -0.94
C THR A 231 -9.81 -2.52 -1.60
N ALA A 232 -9.45 -2.85 -2.84
CA ALA A 232 -10.01 -4.01 -3.53
C ALA A 232 -9.73 -5.31 -2.76
N MET A 233 -8.52 -5.47 -2.22
CA MET A 233 -8.16 -6.60 -1.37
C MET A 233 -8.98 -6.64 -0.09
N LEU A 234 -9.15 -5.51 0.60
CA LEU A 234 -9.97 -5.44 1.80
C LEU A 234 -11.44 -5.79 1.53
N VAL A 235 -12.04 -5.21 0.50
CA VAL A 235 -13.44 -5.46 0.12
C VAL A 235 -13.68 -6.93 -0.22
N THR A 236 -12.77 -7.53 -0.98
CA THR A 236 -12.95 -8.89 -1.50
C THR A 236 -12.58 -9.97 -0.49
N LEU A 237 -11.49 -9.78 0.26
CA LEU A 237 -10.91 -10.83 1.08
C LEU A 237 -11.30 -10.74 2.56
N THR A 238 -11.72 -9.58 3.09
CA THR A 238 -12.09 -9.47 4.52
C THR A 238 -13.13 -10.52 4.96
N PRO A 239 -14.23 -10.79 4.20
CA PRO A 239 -15.20 -11.82 4.59
C PRO A 239 -14.60 -13.23 4.64
N LEU A 240 -13.60 -13.52 3.80
CA LEU A 240 -12.90 -14.80 3.77
C LEU A 240 -11.92 -14.90 4.94
N ILE A 241 -11.07 -13.89 5.13
CA ILE A 241 -10.05 -13.83 6.18
C ILE A 241 -10.70 -13.94 7.57
N LYS A 242 -11.82 -13.25 7.82
CA LYS A 242 -12.55 -13.32 9.10
C LYS A 242 -13.11 -14.70 9.43
N ARG A 243 -13.30 -15.58 8.44
CA ARG A 243 -13.74 -16.98 8.64
C ARG A 243 -12.58 -17.94 8.91
N THR A 244 -11.34 -17.45 8.81
CA THR A 244 -10.13 -18.24 9.05
C THR A 244 -9.48 -17.85 10.38
N GLY A 245 -8.56 -18.68 10.86
CA GLY A 245 -7.70 -18.34 11.99
C GLY A 245 -6.55 -17.39 11.63
N LEU A 246 -6.68 -16.59 10.56
CA LEU A 246 -5.74 -15.52 10.20
C LEU A 246 -6.12 -14.18 10.82
N TYR A 247 -7.41 -13.97 11.10
CA TYR A 247 -7.87 -12.72 11.66
C TYR A 247 -7.52 -12.61 13.15
N VAL A 248 -6.77 -11.58 13.52
CA VAL A 248 -6.27 -11.32 14.87
C VAL A 248 -7.05 -10.15 15.47
N LYS A 249 -7.84 -10.41 16.52
CA LYS A 249 -8.57 -9.36 17.23
C LYS A 249 -7.64 -8.50 18.08
N GLY A 250 -6.69 -9.14 18.78
CA GLY A 250 -5.65 -8.48 19.57
C GLY A 250 -4.49 -7.99 18.71
N TRP A 251 -3.25 -8.16 19.17
CA TRP A 251 -2.06 -7.74 18.41
C TRP A 251 -1.30 -8.90 17.76
N TRP A 252 -1.32 -10.07 18.39
CA TRP A 252 -0.58 -11.28 18.00
C TRP A 252 -1.46 -12.52 17.86
N SER A 253 -2.57 -12.55 18.62
CA SER A 253 -3.62 -13.57 18.66
C SER A 253 -4.94 -12.92 19.09
#